data_AF-A0A0N5CQB4-F1
#
_entry.id   AF-A0A0N5CQB4-F1
#
_cell.length_a   1.000
_cell.length_b   1.000
_cell.length_c   1.000
_cell.angle_alpha   90.00
_cell.angle_beta   90.00
_cell.angle_gamma   90.00
#
_symmetry.space_group_name_H-M   'P 1'
#
loop_
_entity.id
_entity.type
_entity.pdbx_description
1 polymer ?
#
loop_
_entity_poly.entity_id
_entity_poly.type
_entity_poly.pdbx_seq_one_letter_code
_entity_poly.pdbx_strand_id
1 'polypeptide(L)'
;MLYYVITLLTQIYCNGPILKAVQDAHLFPDSKHFVDMPLKLDPVTTLRHFYDLNGKWDNKTVLQKFVDEHFDPPGFELIEWYPEDWTVFPSSFLKIEDYHLRRWALHLHRIWRDLCRKVKDDVRQHQELFSLLYVPHPFIIPGGRFREFYYWDSFWIVKGLLFSEMYETAKGIIRNLAYMVENHGFVPNGGRVYYLIRSQPPLLTPMVYEYYMATGDLDFVQEILPMLEKEYKFWMLNRAQSFYDERYNRTILYFQYRASMKTPRPESYREDLELAEGLSSTEKHLIWSNVASAAETGWDFSTRWFAQSGPKMHKMKSIRTWSIIPVDLNAFICTNARIMASFYEISGNFPKVLLYQSWYEMAKLSLKVIHWNETDGIWYDYDLEKKRHSNRYYISNALPLYAKCYDDEDEITPHRAYDYLKVFFNSSFLNYRYL
;
A
#
# COMPACT_ATOMS: atom_id res chain seq x y z
N MET A 1 -2.78 -0.21 25.90
CA MET A 1 -2.45 -1.65 25.76
C MET A 1 -1.75 -1.91 24.43
N LEU A 2 -2.32 -1.53 23.28
CA LEU A 2 -1.76 -1.75 21.95
C LEU A 2 -0.32 -1.21 21.75
N TYR A 3 -0.02 0.01 22.22
CA TYR A 3 1.33 0.59 22.14
C TYR A 3 2.41 -0.23 22.88
N TYR A 4 2.08 -0.80 24.04
CA TYR A 4 3.03 -1.64 24.80
C TYR A 4 3.30 -2.94 24.06
N VAL A 5 2.24 -3.58 23.54
CA VAL A 5 2.32 -4.80 22.74
C VAL A 5 3.18 -4.59 21.48
N ILE A 6 2.93 -3.52 20.72
CA ILE A 6 3.72 -3.17 19.54
C ILE A 6 5.20 -2.94 19.92
N THR A 7 5.47 -2.30 21.06
CA THR A 7 6.85 -2.04 21.51
C THR A 7 7.61 -3.33 21.82
N LEU A 8 6.97 -4.33 22.43
CA LEU A 8 7.58 -5.64 22.67
C LEU A 8 7.78 -6.42 21.37
N LEU A 9 6.76 -6.48 20.51
CA LEU A 9 6.86 -7.14 19.21
C LEU A 9 7.96 -6.54 18.33
N THR A 10 8.20 -5.24 18.43
CA THR A 10 9.31 -4.56 17.72
C THR A 10 10.68 -5.14 18.10
N GLN A 11 10.87 -5.56 19.36
CA GLN A 11 12.11 -6.20 19.84
C GLN A 11 12.30 -7.64 19.32
N ILE A 12 11.29 -8.24 18.70
CA ILE A 12 11.40 -9.59 18.13
C ILE A 12 11.38 -9.52 16.61
N TYR A 13 10.40 -8.81 16.05
CA TYR A 13 10.09 -8.82 14.63
C TYR A 13 10.63 -7.62 13.86
N CYS A 14 11.14 -6.56 14.50
CA CYS A 14 11.54 -5.35 13.78
C CYS A 14 13.04 -5.04 13.87
N ASN A 15 13.60 -4.95 15.07
CA ASN A 15 14.98 -4.47 15.24
C ASN A 15 15.75 -5.12 16.40
N GLY A 16 15.22 -6.19 16.99
CA GLY A 16 15.88 -6.84 18.12
C GLY A 16 16.75 -8.04 17.76
N PRO A 17 17.30 -8.70 18.79
CA PRO A 17 18.41 -9.62 18.64
C PRO A 17 18.02 -10.96 17.98
N ILE A 18 16.78 -11.43 18.18
CA ILE A 18 16.31 -12.67 17.57
C ILE A 18 16.24 -12.53 16.05
N LEU A 19 15.60 -11.46 15.54
CA LEU A 19 15.57 -11.15 14.11
C LEU A 19 16.98 -11.12 13.54
N LYS A 20 17.88 -10.36 14.16
CA LYS A 20 19.27 -10.24 13.69
C LYS A 20 19.94 -11.61 13.59
N ALA A 21 19.88 -12.42 14.64
CA ALA A 21 20.52 -13.74 14.66
C ALA A 21 19.95 -14.67 13.59
N VAL A 22 18.61 -14.74 13.44
CA VAL A 22 17.94 -15.59 12.45
C VAL A 22 18.29 -15.17 11.03
N GLN A 23 18.31 -13.86 10.76
CA GLN A 23 18.63 -13.32 9.44
C GLN A 23 20.11 -13.51 9.10
N ASP A 24 21.03 -13.17 10.01
CA ASP A 24 22.47 -13.31 9.80
C ASP A 24 22.87 -14.79 9.55
N ALA A 25 22.24 -15.73 10.27
CA ALA A 25 22.47 -17.17 10.11
C ALA A 25 21.88 -17.78 8.82
N HIS A 26 21.13 -16.99 8.03
CA HIS A 26 20.39 -17.47 6.85
C HIS A 26 19.57 -18.71 7.18
N LEU A 27 18.83 -18.67 8.29
CA LEU A 27 18.09 -19.83 8.78
C LEU A 27 17.00 -20.24 7.78
N PHE A 28 16.37 -19.23 7.16
CA PHE A 28 15.37 -19.39 6.12
C PHE A 28 15.79 -18.68 4.82
N PRO A 29 15.43 -19.22 3.64
CA PRO A 29 15.82 -18.65 2.35
C PRO A 29 15.20 -17.27 2.08
N ASP A 30 14.04 -16.97 2.66
CA ASP A 30 13.32 -15.71 2.51
C ASP A 30 13.31 -14.95 3.84
N SER A 31 13.74 -13.68 3.83
CA SER A 31 13.75 -12.80 5.00
C SER A 31 12.35 -12.66 5.63
N LYS A 32 11.28 -12.74 4.84
CA LYS A 32 9.89 -12.65 5.36
C LYS A 32 9.47 -13.88 6.17
N HIS A 33 10.10 -15.04 5.96
CA HIS A 33 9.66 -16.29 6.59
C HIS A 33 9.63 -16.17 8.12
N PHE A 34 10.72 -15.70 8.73
CA PHE A 34 10.83 -15.58 10.19
C PHE A 34 9.87 -14.54 10.76
N VAL A 35 9.72 -13.38 10.10
CA VAL A 35 8.88 -12.30 10.62
C VAL A 35 7.38 -12.61 10.55
N ASP A 36 6.99 -13.66 9.81
CA ASP A 36 5.63 -14.20 9.75
C ASP A 36 5.38 -15.33 10.76
N MET A 37 6.39 -15.79 11.51
CA MET A 37 6.26 -16.89 12.46
C MET A 37 5.64 -16.40 13.77
N PRO A 38 4.49 -16.92 14.22
CA PRO A 38 3.93 -16.58 15.53
C PRO A 38 4.78 -17.08 16.68
N LEU A 39 4.67 -16.43 17.84
CA LEU A 39 5.25 -16.91 19.09
C LEU A 39 4.39 -17.99 19.73
N LYS A 40 5.04 -19.02 20.28
CA LYS A 40 4.42 -20.04 21.14
C LYS A 40 4.31 -19.60 22.60
N LEU A 41 5.13 -18.62 23.00
CA LEU A 41 5.23 -18.09 24.36
C LEU A 41 5.24 -16.56 24.32
N ASP A 42 4.90 -15.91 25.43
CA ASP A 42 4.90 -14.45 25.47
C ASP A 42 6.26 -13.84 25.08
N PRO A 43 6.28 -12.60 24.53
CA PRO A 43 7.52 -11.96 24.06
C PRO A 43 8.62 -11.87 25.11
N VAL A 44 8.28 -11.65 26.37
CA VAL A 44 9.26 -11.46 27.45
C VAL A 44 9.94 -12.78 27.78
N THR A 45 9.16 -13.86 27.92
CA THR A 45 9.71 -15.21 28.11
C THR A 45 10.55 -15.65 26.92
N THR A 46 10.08 -15.41 25.70
CA THR A 46 10.84 -15.76 24.48
C THR A 46 12.17 -15.03 24.41
N LEU A 47 12.20 -13.72 24.67
CA LEU A 47 13.44 -12.95 24.71
C LEU A 47 14.37 -13.43 25.83
N ARG A 48 13.84 -13.72 27.01
CA ARG A 48 14.64 -14.27 28.12
C ARG A 48 15.31 -15.60 27.73
N HIS A 49 14.55 -16.54 27.18
CA HIS A 49 15.08 -17.82 26.72
C HIS A 49 16.14 -17.65 25.62
N PHE A 50 15.96 -16.66 24.73
CA PHE A 50 16.99 -16.33 23.74
C PHE A 50 18.29 -15.85 24.39
N TYR A 51 18.20 -14.95 25.37
CA TYR A 51 19.38 -14.48 26.11
C TYR A 51 20.04 -15.59 26.94
N ASP A 52 19.26 -16.55 27.46
CA ASP A 52 19.77 -17.72 28.18
C ASP A 52 20.63 -18.65 27.30
N LEU A 53 20.56 -18.53 25.97
CA LEU A 53 21.51 -19.18 25.05
C LEU A 53 22.95 -18.67 25.25
N ASN A 54 23.16 -17.53 25.93
CA ASN A 54 24.46 -16.98 26.30
C ASN A 54 25.44 -16.88 25.10
N GLY A 55 24.98 -16.34 23.98
CA GLY A 55 25.80 -16.17 22.76
C GLY A 55 25.91 -17.40 21.86
N LYS A 56 25.33 -18.55 22.25
CA LYS A 56 25.42 -19.79 21.44
C LYS A 56 24.55 -19.80 20.19
N TRP A 57 23.80 -18.72 19.91
CA TRP A 57 22.98 -18.58 18.70
C TRP A 57 23.81 -18.49 17.40
N ASP A 58 25.13 -18.24 17.49
CA ASP A 58 26.03 -18.33 16.34
C ASP A 58 26.12 -19.77 15.78
N ASN A 59 25.79 -20.78 16.60
CA ASN A 59 25.61 -22.14 16.11
C ASN A 59 24.20 -22.30 15.52
N LYS A 60 24.14 -22.47 14.19
CA LYS A 60 22.89 -22.62 13.44
C LYS A 60 21.98 -23.74 13.96
N THR A 61 22.53 -24.83 14.49
CA THR A 61 21.73 -25.94 15.05
C THR A 61 21.05 -25.54 16.35
N VAL A 62 21.76 -24.80 17.21
CA VAL A 62 21.22 -24.28 18.48
C VAL A 62 20.15 -23.24 18.20
N LEU A 63 20.40 -22.32 17.25
CA LEU A 63 19.43 -21.31 16.85
C LEU A 63 18.18 -21.93 16.18
N GLN A 64 18.35 -22.93 15.32
CA GLN A 64 17.21 -23.64 14.71
C GLN A 64 16.35 -24.30 15.80
N LYS A 65 16.98 -25.00 16.74
CA LYS A 65 16.26 -25.61 17.87
C LYS A 65 15.49 -24.57 18.69
N PHE A 66 16.11 -23.43 18.98
CA PHE A 66 15.43 -22.33 19.65
C PHE A 66 14.20 -21.86 18.87
N VAL A 67 14.35 -21.62 17.56
CA VAL A 67 13.23 -21.18 16.70
C VAL A 67 12.11 -22.22 16.68
N ASP A 68 12.43 -23.50 16.51
CA ASP A 68 11.45 -24.59 16.46
C ASP A 68 10.67 -24.73 17.79
N GLU A 69 11.32 -24.48 18.93
CA GLU A 69 10.71 -24.56 20.25
C GLU A 69 9.83 -23.34 20.59
N HIS A 70 10.11 -22.16 20.01
CA HIS A 70 9.48 -20.90 20.43
C HIS A 70 8.55 -20.27 19.39
N PHE A 71 8.59 -20.75 18.14
CA PHE A 71 7.81 -20.17 17.05
C PHE A 71 7.00 -21.22 16.30
N ASP A 72 5.78 -20.84 15.91
CA ASP A 72 4.94 -21.63 15.01
C ASP A 72 5.24 -21.30 13.55
N PRO A 73 4.92 -22.20 12.60
CA PRO A 73 5.15 -21.94 11.19
C PRO A 73 4.32 -20.74 10.71
N PRO A 74 4.79 -20.00 9.70
CA PRO A 74 4.02 -18.91 9.11
C PRO A 74 2.63 -19.37 8.68
N GLY A 75 1.64 -18.49 8.78
CA GLY A 75 0.24 -18.77 8.39
C GLY A 75 -0.57 -19.54 9.44
N PHE A 76 0.03 -19.96 10.56
CA PHE A 76 -0.70 -20.58 11.67
C PHE A 76 -1.79 -19.67 12.24
N GLU A 77 -1.69 -18.35 12.07
CA GLU A 77 -2.65 -17.32 12.48
C GLU A 77 -3.98 -17.33 11.71
N LEU A 78 -4.05 -18.04 10.60
CA LEU A 78 -5.15 -17.97 9.64
C LEU A 78 -5.92 -19.28 9.57
N ILE A 79 -7.21 -19.18 9.24
CA ILE A 79 -8.03 -20.30 8.84
C ILE A 79 -8.59 -20.07 7.43
N GLU A 80 -8.79 -21.16 6.69
CA GLU A 80 -9.54 -21.11 5.45
C GLU A 80 -10.98 -20.68 5.74
N TRP A 81 -11.52 -19.83 4.88
CA TRP A 81 -12.88 -19.34 4.99
C TRP A 81 -13.56 -19.48 3.63
N TYR A 82 -14.84 -19.83 3.64
CA TYR A 82 -15.66 -19.94 2.45
C TYR A 82 -16.71 -18.83 2.50
N PRO A 83 -16.64 -17.82 1.62
CA PRO A 83 -17.60 -16.72 1.63
C PRO A 83 -19.03 -17.20 1.38
N GLU A 84 -19.97 -16.75 2.20
CA GLU A 84 -21.39 -17.15 2.12
C GLU A 84 -22.09 -16.59 0.89
N ASP A 85 -21.65 -15.43 0.41
CA ASP A 85 -22.16 -14.74 -0.78
C ASP A 85 -21.48 -15.20 -2.08
N TRP A 86 -20.58 -16.18 -2.03
CA TRP A 86 -19.98 -16.77 -3.24
C TRP A 86 -20.97 -17.74 -3.90
N THR A 87 -21.22 -17.55 -5.20
CA THR A 87 -22.09 -18.42 -6.00
C THR A 87 -21.35 -18.94 -7.22
N VAL A 88 -21.68 -20.14 -7.70
CA VAL A 88 -20.92 -20.76 -8.81
C VAL A 88 -21.01 -19.96 -10.11
N PHE A 89 -22.14 -19.29 -10.36
CA PHE A 89 -22.43 -18.55 -11.58
C PHE A 89 -23.09 -17.21 -11.26
N PRO A 90 -22.31 -16.16 -10.96
CA PRO A 90 -22.84 -14.82 -10.73
C PRO A 90 -23.55 -14.30 -11.99
N SER A 91 -24.69 -13.63 -11.82
CA SER A 91 -25.55 -13.21 -12.93
C SER A 91 -24.89 -12.13 -13.78
N SER A 92 -24.09 -11.27 -13.16
CA SER A 92 -23.25 -10.25 -13.79
C SER A 92 -22.33 -10.78 -14.89
N PHE A 93 -21.91 -12.05 -14.86
CA PHE A 93 -21.00 -12.64 -15.84
C PHE A 93 -21.69 -12.88 -17.20
N LEU A 94 -23.03 -12.88 -17.22
CA LEU A 94 -23.80 -12.91 -18.48
C LEU A 94 -23.56 -11.65 -19.33
N LYS A 95 -23.10 -10.54 -18.72
CA LYS A 95 -22.72 -9.30 -19.42
C LYS A 95 -21.45 -9.45 -20.25
N ILE A 96 -20.64 -10.47 -20.00
CA ILE A 96 -19.43 -10.76 -20.79
C ILE A 96 -19.87 -11.53 -22.02
N GLU A 97 -20.03 -10.86 -23.16
CA GLU A 97 -20.54 -11.47 -24.40
C GLU A 97 -19.64 -12.58 -24.93
N ASP A 98 -18.33 -12.37 -24.93
CA ASP A 98 -17.35 -13.35 -25.41
C ASP A 98 -17.31 -14.58 -24.51
N TYR A 99 -17.55 -15.75 -25.10
CA TYR A 99 -17.61 -17.03 -24.39
C TYR A 99 -16.29 -17.40 -23.71
N HIS A 100 -15.15 -17.15 -24.37
CA HIS A 100 -13.83 -17.50 -23.83
C HIS A 100 -13.46 -16.59 -22.66
N LEU A 101 -13.72 -15.28 -22.76
CA LEU A 101 -13.54 -14.32 -21.68
C LEU A 101 -14.47 -14.63 -20.51
N ARG A 102 -15.73 -14.99 -20.75
CA ARG A 102 -16.67 -15.38 -19.70
C ARG A 102 -16.18 -16.63 -18.95
N ARG A 103 -15.72 -17.65 -19.67
CA ARG A 103 -15.16 -18.87 -19.07
C ARG A 103 -13.90 -18.58 -18.26
N TRP A 104 -13.01 -17.74 -18.78
CA TRP A 104 -11.80 -17.30 -18.06
C TRP A 104 -12.16 -16.52 -16.80
N ALA A 105 -13.13 -15.60 -16.88
CA ALA A 105 -13.60 -14.86 -15.73
C ALA A 105 -14.18 -15.79 -14.66
N LEU A 106 -14.99 -16.81 -15.03
CA LEU A 106 -15.50 -17.80 -14.08
C LEU A 106 -14.39 -18.59 -13.39
N HIS A 107 -13.26 -18.82 -14.08
CA HIS A 107 -12.07 -19.39 -13.45
C HIS A 107 -11.46 -18.43 -12.41
N LEU A 108 -11.33 -17.14 -12.73
CA LEU A 108 -10.90 -16.12 -11.76
C LEU A 108 -11.84 -16.01 -10.56
N HIS A 109 -13.15 -16.08 -10.79
CA HIS A 109 -14.16 -16.00 -9.74
C HIS A 109 -14.01 -17.11 -8.68
N ARG A 110 -13.56 -18.31 -9.09
CA ARG A 110 -13.26 -19.40 -8.17
C ARG A 110 -12.06 -19.09 -7.25
N ILE A 111 -11.11 -18.29 -7.71
CA ILE A 111 -9.91 -17.93 -6.94
C ILE A 111 -10.30 -17.15 -5.68
N TRP A 112 -11.34 -16.31 -5.72
CA TRP A 112 -11.84 -15.59 -4.54
C TRP A 112 -12.18 -16.54 -3.39
N ARG A 113 -12.87 -17.64 -3.69
CA ARG A 113 -13.18 -18.67 -2.71
C ARG A 113 -11.91 -19.32 -2.17
N ASP A 114 -10.99 -19.70 -3.05
CA ASP A 114 -9.80 -20.47 -2.68
C ASP A 114 -8.77 -19.63 -1.89
N LEU A 115 -8.76 -18.31 -2.07
CA LEU A 115 -7.89 -17.36 -1.37
C LEU A 115 -8.56 -16.64 -0.19
N CYS A 116 -9.80 -16.95 0.16
CA CYS A 116 -10.45 -16.34 1.32
C CYS A 116 -9.90 -16.92 2.63
N ARG A 117 -9.53 -16.03 3.55
CA ARG A 117 -8.99 -16.38 4.86
C ARG A 117 -9.69 -15.57 5.94
N LYS A 118 -9.71 -16.11 7.15
CA LYS A 118 -10.13 -15.40 8.37
C LYS A 118 -9.00 -15.46 9.39
N VAL A 119 -8.79 -14.36 10.10
CA VAL A 119 -7.85 -14.33 11.24
C VAL A 119 -8.46 -15.10 12.41
N LYS A 120 -7.67 -15.97 13.05
CA LYS A 120 -8.11 -16.68 14.26
C LYS A 120 -8.46 -15.69 15.38
N ASP A 121 -9.48 -16.01 16.17
CA ASP A 121 -9.83 -15.23 17.38
C ASP A 121 -8.68 -15.16 18.38
N ASP A 122 -7.78 -16.14 18.36
CA ASP A 122 -6.57 -16.18 19.17
C ASP A 122 -5.68 -14.94 18.94
N VAL A 123 -5.59 -14.45 17.69
CA VAL A 123 -4.84 -13.23 17.35
C VAL A 123 -5.46 -12.00 18.00
N ARG A 124 -6.79 -11.96 18.17
CA ARG A 124 -7.48 -10.88 18.87
C ARG A 124 -7.19 -10.90 20.37
N GLN A 125 -7.19 -12.09 20.96
CA GLN A 125 -7.05 -12.28 22.41
C GLN A 125 -5.59 -12.14 22.87
N HIS A 126 -4.65 -12.53 22.00
CA HIS A 126 -3.22 -12.62 22.29
C HIS A 126 -2.38 -11.92 21.22
N GLN A 127 -2.74 -10.69 20.83
CA GLN A 127 -2.05 -9.90 19.79
C GLN A 127 -0.53 -9.81 20.00
N GLU A 128 -0.05 -9.92 21.24
CA GLU A 128 1.37 -9.97 21.62
C GLU A 128 2.14 -11.19 21.13
N LEU A 129 1.47 -12.24 20.65
CA LEU A 129 2.11 -13.44 20.10
C LEU A 129 2.29 -13.37 18.59
N PHE A 130 1.69 -12.38 17.93
CA PHE A 130 1.50 -12.38 16.49
C PHE A 130 2.08 -11.13 15.85
N SER A 131 2.86 -11.32 14.80
CA SER A 131 3.18 -10.20 13.93
C SER A 131 1.98 -9.82 13.05
N LEU A 132 1.03 -10.73 12.78
CA LEU A 132 -0.21 -10.43 12.08
C LEU A 132 -1.11 -9.54 12.95
N LEU A 133 -1.61 -8.46 12.36
CA LEU A 133 -2.59 -7.58 12.99
C LEU A 133 -3.98 -8.19 12.84
N TYR A 134 -4.71 -8.28 13.95
CA TYR A 134 -6.07 -8.77 13.93
C TYR A 134 -6.99 -7.89 13.08
N VAL A 135 -7.88 -8.53 12.31
CA VAL A 135 -9.01 -7.89 11.64
C VAL A 135 -10.29 -8.74 11.84
N PRO A 136 -11.46 -8.12 12.00
CA PRO A 136 -12.68 -8.82 12.42
C PRO A 136 -13.36 -9.66 11.34
N HIS A 137 -13.21 -9.31 10.06
CA HIS A 137 -13.89 -9.98 8.95
C HIS A 137 -12.94 -10.86 8.13
N PRO A 138 -13.46 -11.88 7.42
CA PRO A 138 -12.71 -12.57 6.38
C PRO A 138 -12.23 -11.61 5.29
N PHE A 139 -11.15 -11.97 4.61
CA PHE A 139 -10.57 -11.20 3.52
C PHE A 139 -9.92 -12.12 2.48
N ILE A 140 -9.63 -11.58 1.32
CA ILE A 140 -8.91 -12.30 0.26
C ILE A 140 -7.43 -11.93 0.33
N ILE A 141 -6.55 -12.93 0.39
CA ILE A 141 -5.11 -12.71 0.28
C ILE A 141 -4.66 -12.63 -1.20
N PRO A 142 -3.57 -11.93 -1.53
CA PRO A 142 -3.01 -11.95 -2.89
C PRO A 142 -2.55 -13.35 -3.34
N GLY A 143 -2.08 -14.17 -2.40
CA GLY A 143 -1.66 -15.56 -2.63
C GLY A 143 -0.17 -15.82 -2.41
N GLY A 144 0.19 -17.10 -2.29
CA GLY A 144 1.58 -17.53 -2.11
C GLY A 144 2.20 -17.10 -0.76
N ARG A 145 3.28 -16.31 -0.82
CA ARG A 145 3.96 -15.78 0.38
C ARG A 145 3.21 -14.64 1.07
N PHE A 146 2.24 -14.03 0.39
CA PHE A 146 1.45 -12.91 0.88
C PHE A 146 0.20 -13.45 1.59
N ARG A 147 0.24 -13.43 2.92
CA ARG A 147 -0.75 -14.11 3.78
C ARG A 147 -1.57 -13.14 4.61
N GLU A 148 -1.27 -11.86 4.51
CA GLU A 148 -2.00 -10.77 5.11
C GLU A 148 -2.78 -10.01 4.03
N PHE A 149 -3.71 -9.16 4.43
CA PHE A 149 -4.26 -8.17 3.50
C PHE A 149 -3.14 -7.21 3.09
N TYR A 150 -3.21 -6.71 1.86
CA TYR A 150 -2.40 -5.61 1.35
C TYR A 150 -3.33 -4.49 0.90
N TYR A 151 -2.98 -3.25 1.22
CA TYR A 151 -3.92 -2.14 1.14
C TYR A 151 -4.38 -1.87 -0.30
N TRP A 152 -3.48 -1.52 -1.20
CA TRP A 152 -3.89 -1.13 -2.56
C TRP A 152 -4.37 -2.32 -3.40
N ASP A 153 -3.86 -3.54 -3.14
CA ASP A 153 -4.32 -4.78 -3.76
C ASP A 153 -5.80 -5.03 -3.45
N SER A 154 -6.23 -4.70 -2.22
CA SER A 154 -7.61 -4.84 -1.77
C SER A 154 -8.59 -4.03 -2.62
N PHE A 155 -8.16 -2.93 -3.26
CA PHE A 155 -9.03 -2.15 -4.15
C PHE A 155 -9.44 -2.98 -5.36
N TRP A 156 -8.47 -3.63 -6.02
CA TRP A 156 -8.71 -4.44 -7.20
C TRP A 156 -9.50 -5.71 -6.85
N ILE A 157 -9.23 -6.29 -5.69
CA ILE A 157 -10.02 -7.39 -5.13
C ILE A 157 -11.47 -6.94 -4.93
N VAL A 158 -11.71 -5.82 -4.25
CA VAL A 158 -13.06 -5.28 -4.02
C VAL A 158 -13.78 -5.06 -5.35
N LYS A 159 -13.14 -4.47 -6.36
CA LYS A 159 -13.77 -4.33 -7.70
C LYS A 159 -14.15 -5.67 -8.31
N GLY A 160 -13.29 -6.68 -8.19
CA GLY A 160 -13.56 -8.04 -8.66
C GLY A 160 -14.69 -8.74 -7.89
N LEU A 161 -14.76 -8.54 -6.57
CA LEU A 161 -15.82 -9.07 -5.71
C LEU A 161 -17.18 -8.43 -6.01
N LEU A 162 -17.23 -7.11 -6.20
CA LEU A 162 -18.45 -6.40 -6.59
C LEU A 162 -18.98 -6.88 -7.95
N PHE A 163 -18.08 -7.08 -8.93
CA PHE A 163 -18.48 -7.69 -10.20
C PHE A 163 -18.91 -9.16 -10.02
N SER A 164 -18.37 -9.86 -9.02
CA SER A 164 -18.74 -11.22 -8.65
C SER A 164 -20.01 -11.31 -7.79
N GLU A 165 -20.71 -10.21 -7.55
CA GLU A 165 -21.91 -10.13 -6.69
C GLU A 165 -21.65 -10.53 -5.23
N MET A 166 -20.37 -10.48 -4.80
CA MET A 166 -19.93 -10.81 -3.44
C MET A 166 -19.86 -9.55 -2.56
N TYR A 167 -21.03 -8.92 -2.35
CA TYR A 167 -21.15 -7.63 -1.69
C TYR A 167 -20.79 -7.68 -0.20
N GLU A 168 -21.18 -8.74 0.52
CA GLU A 168 -20.90 -8.87 1.96
C GLU A 168 -19.40 -9.10 2.21
N THR A 169 -18.75 -9.89 1.35
CA THR A 169 -17.30 -10.07 1.40
C THR A 169 -16.57 -8.75 1.12
N ALA A 170 -17.00 -7.98 0.11
CA ALA A 170 -16.42 -6.66 -0.18
C ALA A 170 -16.60 -5.69 1.01
N LYS A 171 -17.80 -5.65 1.60
CA LYS A 171 -18.11 -4.85 2.80
C LYS A 171 -17.21 -5.22 3.98
N GLY A 172 -17.01 -6.52 4.23
CA GLY A 172 -16.12 -7.04 5.27
C GLY A 172 -14.65 -6.61 5.08
N ILE A 173 -14.13 -6.65 3.86
CA ILE A 173 -12.78 -6.18 3.55
C ILE A 173 -12.64 -4.68 3.84
N ILE A 174 -13.62 -3.87 3.41
CA ILE A 174 -13.62 -2.43 3.69
C ILE A 174 -13.64 -2.17 5.20
N ARG A 175 -14.46 -2.90 5.97
CA ARG A 175 -14.48 -2.82 7.44
C ARG A 175 -13.14 -3.19 8.08
N ASN A 176 -12.44 -4.19 7.55
CA ASN A 176 -11.10 -4.55 8.03
C ASN A 176 -10.09 -3.40 7.85
N LEU A 177 -10.11 -2.74 6.70
CA LEU A 177 -9.24 -1.58 6.45
C LEU A 177 -9.64 -0.38 7.31
N ALA A 178 -10.94 -0.13 7.48
CA ALA A 178 -11.44 0.89 8.41
C ALA A 178 -11.03 0.60 9.87
N TYR A 179 -11.05 -0.67 10.29
CA TYR A 179 -10.55 -1.12 11.60
C TYR A 179 -9.05 -0.82 11.77
N MET A 180 -8.23 -0.93 10.72
CA MET A 180 -6.83 -0.49 10.78
C MET A 180 -6.71 1.01 11.00
N VAL A 181 -7.53 1.82 10.30
CA VAL A 181 -7.55 3.28 10.50
C VAL A 181 -8.01 3.64 11.92
N GLU A 182 -8.99 2.92 12.45
CA GLU A 182 -9.47 3.10 13.82
C GLU A 182 -8.35 2.87 14.84
N ASN A 183 -7.58 1.79 14.70
CA ASN A 183 -6.60 1.38 15.68
C ASN A 183 -5.19 1.99 15.48
N HIS A 184 -4.84 2.37 14.25
CA HIS A 184 -3.49 2.83 13.89
C HIS A 184 -3.45 4.20 13.21
N GLY A 185 -4.61 4.76 12.85
CA GLY A 185 -4.74 6.09 12.23
C GLY A 185 -4.62 6.12 10.71
N PHE A 186 -4.23 5.00 10.09
CA PHE A 186 -4.11 4.83 8.64
C PHE A 186 -4.18 3.33 8.31
N VAL A 187 -4.33 3.00 7.03
CA VAL A 187 -4.20 1.62 6.57
C VAL A 187 -2.72 1.30 6.32
N PRO A 188 -2.10 0.34 7.04
CA PRO A 188 -0.71 -0.04 6.80
C PRO A 188 -0.56 -0.73 5.44
N ASN A 189 0.67 -0.80 4.93
CA ASN A 189 1.00 -1.52 3.68
C ASN A 189 0.34 -2.91 3.62
N GLY A 190 0.46 -3.66 4.70
CA GLY A 190 -0.31 -4.87 4.94
C GLY A 190 -0.53 -5.12 6.41
N GLY A 191 -1.26 -6.20 6.74
CA GLY A 191 -1.69 -6.52 8.10
C GLY A 191 -0.64 -7.08 9.04
N ARG A 192 0.56 -6.49 9.11
CA ARG A 192 1.65 -6.95 10.00
C ARG A 192 2.27 -5.80 10.79
N VAL A 193 2.77 -6.06 11.99
CA VAL A 193 3.37 -5.04 12.88
C VAL A 193 4.53 -4.29 12.24
N TYR A 194 5.36 -4.96 11.43
CA TYR A 194 6.49 -4.35 10.73
C TYR A 194 6.07 -3.45 9.54
N TYR A 195 4.78 -3.44 9.20
CA TYR A 195 4.19 -2.50 8.24
C TYR A 195 3.60 -1.24 8.90
N LEU A 196 3.51 -1.16 10.24
CA LEU A 196 2.96 0.02 10.95
C LEU A 196 3.78 1.31 10.84
N ILE A 197 4.87 1.31 10.08
CA ILE A 197 5.66 2.50 9.78
C ILE A 197 5.27 3.18 8.45
N ARG A 198 4.48 2.50 7.60
CA ARG A 198 4.19 2.94 6.24
C ARG A 198 2.84 2.44 5.73
N SER A 199 2.23 3.22 4.85
CA SER A 199 0.96 2.88 4.21
C SER A 199 1.19 2.21 2.83
N GLN A 200 0.24 2.41 1.93
CA GLN A 200 0.26 2.11 0.51
C GLN A 200 -0.63 3.15 -0.22
N PRO A 201 -0.76 3.14 -1.56
CA PRO A 201 -1.65 4.06 -2.27
C PRO A 201 -3.07 4.13 -1.65
N PRO A 202 -3.58 5.33 -1.31
CA PRO A 202 -4.74 5.48 -0.42
C PRO A 202 -6.07 5.27 -1.13
N LEU A 203 -6.48 4.00 -1.23
CA LEU A 203 -7.65 3.57 -2.00
C LEU A 203 -8.88 3.21 -1.15
N LEU A 204 -8.87 3.37 0.17
CA LEU A 204 -10.02 3.04 1.02
C LEU A 204 -11.27 3.88 0.65
N THR A 205 -11.09 5.18 0.42
CA THR A 205 -12.18 6.07 -0.01
C THR A 205 -12.79 5.61 -1.36
N PRO A 206 -11.98 5.34 -2.41
CA PRO A 206 -12.44 4.70 -3.64
C PRO A 206 -13.14 3.35 -3.44
N MET A 207 -12.68 2.49 -2.52
CA MET A 207 -13.35 1.21 -2.24
C MET A 207 -14.78 1.42 -1.71
N VAL A 208 -14.97 2.36 -0.77
CA VAL A 208 -16.30 2.72 -0.25
C VAL A 208 -17.17 3.28 -1.37
N TYR A 209 -16.60 4.10 -2.27
CA TYR A 209 -17.31 4.65 -3.42
C TYR A 209 -17.79 3.56 -4.38
N GLU A 210 -16.91 2.64 -4.78
CA GLU A 210 -17.28 1.53 -5.67
C GLU A 210 -18.36 0.64 -5.02
N TYR A 211 -18.25 0.37 -3.72
CA TYR A 211 -19.25 -0.39 -2.98
C TYR A 211 -20.61 0.34 -2.96
N TYR A 212 -20.63 1.65 -2.66
CA TYR A 212 -21.85 2.44 -2.68
C TYR A 212 -22.48 2.49 -4.07
N MET A 213 -21.69 2.68 -5.13
CA MET A 213 -22.20 2.68 -6.51
C MET A 213 -22.82 1.34 -6.90
N ALA A 214 -22.35 0.23 -6.34
CA ALA A 214 -22.87 -1.10 -6.60
C ALA A 214 -24.13 -1.44 -5.78
N THR A 215 -24.29 -0.87 -4.59
CA THR A 215 -25.29 -1.32 -3.59
C THR A 215 -26.31 -0.27 -3.17
N GLY A 216 -25.98 1.02 -3.28
CA GLY A 216 -26.78 2.13 -2.74
C GLY A 216 -26.81 2.20 -1.20
N ASP A 217 -25.96 1.43 -0.50
CA ASP A 217 -25.94 1.30 0.96
C ASP A 217 -25.36 2.55 1.64
N LEU A 218 -26.21 3.56 1.83
CA LEU A 218 -25.84 4.84 2.45
C LEU A 218 -25.50 4.69 3.94
N ASP A 219 -26.15 3.76 4.64
CA ASP A 219 -25.88 3.51 6.07
C ASP A 219 -24.43 3.05 6.27
N PHE A 220 -23.93 2.19 5.38
CA PHE A 220 -22.53 1.78 5.40
C PHE A 220 -21.56 2.93 5.07
N VAL A 221 -21.91 3.82 4.15
CA VAL A 221 -21.10 5.02 3.89
C VAL A 221 -20.99 5.86 5.17
N GLN A 222 -22.10 6.10 5.87
CA GLN A 222 -22.12 6.86 7.12
C GLN A 222 -21.31 6.18 8.23
N GLU A 223 -21.36 4.84 8.32
CA GLU A 223 -20.55 4.05 9.24
C GLU A 223 -19.04 4.28 9.03
N ILE A 224 -18.58 4.27 7.78
CA ILE A 224 -17.14 4.29 7.44
C ILE A 224 -16.58 5.72 7.31
N LEU A 225 -17.41 6.72 7.06
CA LEU A 225 -16.99 8.10 6.79
C LEU A 225 -16.02 8.70 7.84
N PRO A 226 -16.21 8.48 9.17
CA PRO A 226 -15.25 8.94 10.17
C PRO A 226 -13.85 8.35 10.00
N MET A 227 -13.74 7.10 9.53
CA MET A 227 -12.45 6.46 9.25
C MET A 227 -11.81 7.05 7.99
N LEU A 228 -12.59 7.33 6.94
CA LEU A 228 -12.06 8.00 5.74
C LEU A 228 -11.47 9.37 6.08
N GLU A 229 -12.13 10.15 6.95
CA GLU A 229 -11.58 11.42 7.44
C GLU A 229 -10.26 11.25 8.18
N LYS A 230 -10.20 10.23 9.05
CA LYS A 230 -9.06 9.97 9.90
C LYS A 230 -7.85 9.58 9.05
N GLU A 231 -8.05 8.76 8.03
CA GLU A 231 -7.00 8.43 7.07
C GLU A 231 -6.58 9.64 6.24
N TYR A 232 -7.53 10.45 5.74
CA TYR A 232 -7.18 11.66 4.98
C TYR A 232 -6.32 12.62 5.83
N LYS A 233 -6.64 12.76 7.12
CA LYS A 233 -5.82 13.52 8.08
C LYS A 233 -4.43 12.91 8.25
N PHE A 234 -4.27 11.59 8.25
CA PHE A 234 -2.94 10.97 8.27
C PHE A 234 -2.10 11.43 7.08
N TRP A 235 -2.65 11.41 5.85
CA TRP A 235 -1.91 11.88 4.67
C TRP A 235 -1.56 13.36 4.75
N MET A 236 -2.49 14.20 5.21
CA MET A 236 -2.25 15.63 5.43
C MET A 236 -1.14 15.90 6.44
N LEU A 237 -1.11 15.17 7.56
CA LEU A 237 -0.16 15.40 8.64
C LEU A 237 1.22 14.78 8.39
N ASN A 238 1.26 13.63 7.72
CA ASN A 238 2.47 12.81 7.65
C ASN A 238 3.10 12.73 6.26
N ARG A 239 2.39 13.13 5.20
CA ARG A 239 2.84 12.98 3.80
C ARG A 239 2.71 14.26 2.97
N ALA A 240 1.98 15.27 3.47
CA ALA A 240 1.86 16.55 2.81
C ALA A 240 3.06 17.47 3.11
N GLN A 241 3.48 18.21 2.10
CA GLN A 241 4.45 19.30 2.17
C GLN A 241 3.95 20.45 1.29
N SER A 242 4.50 21.64 1.48
CA SER A 242 4.07 22.81 0.73
C SER A 242 5.24 23.67 0.28
N PHE A 243 5.04 24.40 -0.82
CA PHE A 243 5.92 25.48 -1.25
C PHE A 243 5.10 26.67 -1.74
N TYR A 244 5.68 27.86 -1.74
CA TYR A 244 5.05 29.05 -2.32
C TYR A 244 5.36 29.14 -3.82
N ASP A 245 4.33 29.19 -4.67
CA ASP A 245 4.51 29.43 -6.11
C ASP A 245 4.20 30.89 -6.44
N GLU A 246 5.23 31.63 -6.86
CA GLU A 246 5.13 33.05 -7.19
C GLU A 246 4.24 33.31 -8.42
N ARG A 247 4.22 32.42 -9.41
CA ARG A 247 3.42 32.59 -10.64
C ARG A 247 1.93 32.60 -10.34
N TYR A 248 1.55 31.84 -9.33
CA TYR A 248 0.18 31.69 -8.89
C TYR A 248 -0.14 32.47 -7.61
N ASN A 249 0.85 33.13 -7.01
CA ASN A 249 0.75 33.89 -5.77
C ASN A 249 0.04 33.13 -4.64
N ARG A 250 0.36 31.83 -4.49
CA ARG A 250 -0.27 30.96 -3.50
C ARG A 250 0.63 29.79 -3.08
N THR A 251 0.37 29.28 -1.88
CA THR A 251 1.02 28.07 -1.37
C THR A 251 0.41 26.83 -2.03
N ILE A 252 1.25 26.01 -2.65
CA ILE A 252 0.87 24.75 -3.27
C ILE A 252 1.18 23.61 -2.32
N LEU A 253 0.17 22.78 -2.05
CA LEU A 253 0.30 21.57 -1.25
C LEU A 253 0.54 20.37 -2.17
N TYR A 254 1.48 19.50 -1.81
CA TYR A 254 1.76 18.27 -2.52
C TYR A 254 2.06 17.13 -1.55
N PHE A 255 1.90 15.90 -2.01
CA PHE A 255 2.08 14.70 -1.21
C PHE A 255 3.26 13.88 -1.72
N GLN A 256 3.97 13.24 -0.80
CA GLN A 256 5.08 12.33 -1.09
C GLN A 256 4.99 11.08 -0.23
N TYR A 257 5.33 9.92 -0.80
CA TYR A 257 5.61 8.71 -0.02
C TYR A 257 6.91 8.91 0.76
N ARG A 258 6.79 8.97 2.09
CA ARG A 258 7.87 9.46 2.97
C ARG A 258 7.95 8.67 4.28
N ALA A 259 7.82 7.34 4.18
CA ALA A 259 8.11 6.44 5.28
C ALA A 259 9.56 6.64 5.78
N SER A 260 9.73 6.71 7.10
CA SER A 260 11.02 6.92 7.75
C SER A 260 11.46 5.65 8.47
N MET A 261 12.66 5.18 8.15
CA MET A 261 13.25 3.98 8.75
C MET A 261 14.69 4.24 9.18
N LYS A 262 15.02 3.76 10.38
CA LYS A 262 16.39 3.77 10.93
C LYS A 262 17.03 2.39 10.93
N THR A 263 16.31 1.37 10.47
CA THR A 263 16.73 -0.02 10.42
C THR A 263 16.31 -0.62 9.08
N PRO A 264 16.94 -1.73 8.65
CA PRO A 264 16.48 -2.52 7.51
C PRO A 264 15.00 -2.92 7.67
N ARG A 265 14.28 -3.06 6.55
CA ARG A 265 12.92 -3.63 6.58
C ARG A 265 12.97 -5.07 7.09
N PRO A 266 12.15 -5.46 8.08
CA PRO A 266 12.29 -6.79 8.66
C PRO A 266 12.01 -7.94 7.69
N GLU A 267 11.06 -7.74 6.78
CA GLU A 267 10.71 -8.71 5.74
C GLU A 267 11.71 -8.79 4.57
N SER A 268 12.73 -7.92 4.57
CA SER A 268 13.81 -7.85 3.57
C SER A 268 15.12 -7.45 4.24
N TYR A 269 15.36 -7.98 5.45
CA TYR A 269 16.39 -7.49 6.37
C TYR A 269 17.79 -7.63 5.77
N ARG A 270 18.09 -8.79 5.18
CA ARG A 270 19.40 -9.08 4.59
C ARG A 270 19.64 -8.23 3.35
N GLU A 271 18.64 -8.16 2.48
CA GLU A 271 18.68 -7.41 1.22
C GLU A 271 18.94 -5.92 1.48
N ASP A 272 18.27 -5.35 2.48
CA ASP A 272 18.43 -3.96 2.88
C ASP A 272 19.77 -3.68 3.60
N LEU A 273 20.36 -4.67 4.29
CA LEU A 273 21.71 -4.57 4.86
C LEU A 273 22.78 -4.57 3.77
N GLU A 274 22.70 -5.51 2.82
CA GLU A 274 23.63 -5.60 1.68
C GLU A 274 23.59 -4.33 0.82
N LEU A 275 22.39 -3.79 0.60
CA LEU A 275 22.20 -2.54 -0.14
C LEU A 275 22.93 -1.36 0.54
N ALA A 276 22.95 -1.36 1.87
CA ALA A 276 23.49 -0.30 2.70
C ALA A 276 24.96 -0.53 3.11
N GLU A 277 25.60 -1.59 2.61
CA GLU A 277 26.99 -1.92 2.92
C GLU A 277 27.96 -0.81 2.44
N GLY A 278 28.94 -0.50 3.29
CA GLY A 278 29.94 0.55 3.03
C GLY A 278 29.46 1.99 3.19
N LEU A 279 28.18 2.21 3.52
CA LEU A 279 27.63 3.54 3.78
C LEU A 279 27.85 3.99 5.24
N SER A 280 27.95 5.30 5.46
CA SER A 280 27.93 5.89 6.81
C SER A 280 26.54 5.71 7.47
N SER A 281 26.46 5.82 8.80
CA SER A 281 25.18 5.64 9.52
C SER A 281 24.05 6.55 9.02
N THR A 282 24.36 7.80 8.67
CA THR A 282 23.37 8.75 8.12
C THR A 282 22.88 8.32 6.74
N GLU A 283 23.80 7.88 5.88
CA GLU A 283 23.46 7.38 4.53
C GLU A 283 22.67 6.08 4.60
N LYS A 284 22.94 5.21 5.59
CA LYS A 284 22.16 3.99 5.86
C LYS A 284 20.71 4.33 6.20
N HIS A 285 20.48 5.27 7.12
CA HIS A 285 19.11 5.70 7.46
C HIS A 285 18.38 6.28 6.23
N LEU A 286 19.09 7.07 5.42
CA LEU A 286 18.51 7.65 4.21
C LEU A 286 18.15 6.57 3.19
N ILE A 287 19.03 5.60 2.91
CA ILE A 287 18.74 4.56 1.93
C ILE A 287 17.60 3.65 2.42
N TRP A 288 17.59 3.25 3.69
CA TRP A 288 16.50 2.46 4.27
C TRP A 288 15.17 3.20 4.22
N SER A 289 15.15 4.51 4.48
CA SER A 289 13.94 5.32 4.36
C SER A 289 13.45 5.42 2.90
N ASN A 290 14.36 5.58 1.93
CA ASN A 290 13.99 5.61 0.51
C ASN A 290 13.43 4.26 0.04
N VAL A 291 14.00 3.17 0.51
CA VAL A 291 13.53 1.80 0.24
C VAL A 291 12.15 1.56 0.85
N ALA A 292 11.95 1.94 2.12
CA ALA A 292 10.67 1.85 2.80
C ALA A 292 9.59 2.70 2.11
N SER A 293 9.93 3.92 1.68
CA SER A 293 9.04 4.76 0.88
C SER A 293 8.72 4.13 -0.47
N ALA A 294 9.67 3.45 -1.12
CA ALA A 294 9.37 2.76 -2.38
C ALA A 294 8.37 1.62 -2.16
N ALA A 295 8.48 0.87 -1.05
CA ALA A 295 7.46 -0.11 -0.68
C ALA A 295 6.11 0.55 -0.34
N GLU A 296 6.10 1.74 0.25
CA GLU A 296 4.89 2.54 0.46
C GLU A 296 4.23 2.97 -0.86
N THR A 297 4.97 3.04 -1.97
CA THR A 297 4.40 3.38 -3.27
C THR A 297 3.64 2.23 -3.93
N GLY A 298 3.90 0.97 -3.52
CA GLY A 298 3.49 -0.24 -4.24
C GLY A 298 4.37 -0.59 -5.46
N TRP A 299 5.41 0.19 -5.72
CA TRP A 299 6.36 0.02 -6.84
C TRP A 299 7.77 -0.31 -6.34
N ASP A 300 7.89 -1.31 -5.48
CA ASP A 300 9.15 -1.85 -4.96
C ASP A 300 9.67 -3.04 -5.80
N PHE A 301 10.65 -2.88 -6.70
CA PHE A 301 11.34 -1.63 -7.05
C PHE A 301 11.25 -1.32 -8.54
N SER A 302 11.32 -0.02 -8.84
CA SER A 302 11.20 0.51 -10.19
C SER A 302 12.30 1.54 -10.46
N THR A 303 12.74 1.61 -11.72
CA THR A 303 13.64 2.68 -12.18
C THR A 303 13.05 4.07 -11.98
N ARG A 304 11.73 4.19 -11.77
CA ARG A 304 11.02 5.42 -11.40
C ARG A 304 11.65 6.12 -10.19
N TRP A 305 12.13 5.34 -9.23
CA TRP A 305 12.69 5.86 -7.96
C TRP A 305 14.21 5.95 -7.96
N PHE A 306 14.88 5.55 -9.05
CA PHE A 306 16.34 5.52 -9.14
C PHE A 306 16.88 6.78 -9.84
N ALA A 307 18.17 7.04 -9.69
CA ALA A 307 18.81 8.11 -10.44
C ALA A 307 18.65 7.88 -11.95
N GLN A 308 18.24 8.92 -12.67
CA GLN A 308 18.11 8.92 -14.14
C GLN A 308 19.40 9.34 -14.85
N SER A 309 20.49 9.58 -14.12
CA SER A 309 21.76 10.06 -14.67
C SER A 309 22.91 9.72 -13.72
N GLY A 310 24.14 9.72 -14.24
CA GLY A 310 25.35 9.49 -13.46
C GLY A 310 25.71 8.00 -13.30
N PRO A 311 26.80 7.68 -12.56
CA PRO A 311 27.40 6.34 -12.55
C PRO A 311 26.50 5.22 -12.02
N LYS A 312 25.55 5.55 -11.13
CA LYS A 312 24.61 4.59 -10.52
C LYS A 312 23.23 4.61 -11.19
N MET A 313 23.09 5.20 -12.37
CA MET A 313 21.82 5.31 -13.09
C MET A 313 21.09 3.97 -13.17
N HIS A 314 19.79 3.99 -12.85
CA HIS A 314 18.90 2.81 -12.86
C HIS A 314 19.36 1.65 -11.96
N LYS A 315 20.27 1.89 -11.01
CA LYS A 315 20.67 0.91 -10.00
C LYS A 315 19.95 1.17 -8.67
N MET A 316 19.61 0.11 -7.97
CA MET A 316 18.97 0.15 -6.64
C MET A 316 19.76 1.01 -5.63
N LYS A 317 21.10 0.99 -5.68
CA LYS A 317 21.99 1.85 -4.85
C LYS A 317 21.82 3.36 -5.07
N SER A 318 20.98 3.78 -6.03
CA SER A 318 20.63 5.18 -6.30
C SER A 318 19.17 5.51 -6.02
N ILE A 319 18.47 4.63 -5.30
CA ILE A 319 17.08 4.86 -4.90
C ILE A 319 16.96 6.16 -4.09
N ARG A 320 15.98 6.98 -4.48
CA ARG A 320 15.80 8.36 -3.99
C ARG A 320 14.32 8.76 -4.00
N THR A 321 13.46 7.85 -3.57
CA THR A 321 12.00 8.03 -3.46
C THR A 321 11.61 9.34 -2.75
N TRP A 322 12.31 9.73 -1.69
CA TRP A 322 12.06 10.99 -0.95
C TRP A 322 12.30 12.26 -1.78
N SER A 323 13.04 12.15 -2.87
CA SER A 323 13.37 13.26 -3.76
C SER A 323 12.35 13.41 -4.90
N ILE A 324 11.34 12.55 -4.96
CA ILE A 324 10.34 12.53 -6.03
C ILE A 324 8.96 12.89 -5.46
N ILE A 325 8.28 13.87 -6.06
CA ILE A 325 6.83 14.08 -5.89
C ILE A 325 6.12 13.18 -6.91
N PRO A 326 5.41 12.15 -6.44
CA PRO A 326 4.81 11.16 -7.32
C PRO A 326 3.42 11.62 -7.78
N VAL A 327 3.20 11.61 -9.10
CA VAL A 327 1.94 12.07 -9.73
C VAL A 327 0.74 11.24 -9.30
N ASP A 328 0.93 9.94 -9.10
CA ASP A 328 -0.13 9.02 -8.73
C ASP A 328 -0.68 9.27 -7.32
N LEU A 329 0.20 9.49 -6.33
CA LEU A 329 -0.26 9.83 -4.98
C LEU A 329 -1.10 11.10 -4.97
N ASN A 330 -0.66 12.14 -5.68
CA ASN A 330 -1.39 13.42 -5.73
C ASN A 330 -2.74 13.25 -6.47
N ALA A 331 -2.81 12.40 -7.48
CA ALA A 331 -4.07 12.02 -8.14
C ALA A 331 -5.01 11.21 -7.22
N PHE A 332 -4.49 10.28 -6.41
CA PHE A 332 -5.30 9.56 -5.42
C PHE A 332 -5.85 10.48 -4.34
N ILE A 333 -5.02 11.38 -3.78
CA ILE A 333 -5.49 12.36 -2.79
C ILE A 333 -6.57 13.27 -3.38
N CYS A 334 -6.39 13.72 -4.63
CA CYS A 334 -7.40 14.49 -5.33
C CYS A 334 -8.72 13.72 -5.49
N THR A 335 -8.65 12.44 -5.91
CA THR A 335 -9.83 11.56 -6.03
C THR A 335 -10.54 11.40 -4.68
N ASN A 336 -9.77 11.21 -3.61
CA ASN A 336 -10.31 11.06 -2.27
C ASN A 336 -11.04 12.33 -1.82
N ALA A 337 -10.47 13.51 -2.05
CA ALA A 337 -11.12 14.78 -1.71
C ALA A 337 -12.46 14.94 -2.44
N ARG A 338 -12.51 14.62 -3.74
CA ARG A 338 -13.75 14.67 -4.55
C ARG A 338 -14.81 13.72 -4.01
N ILE A 339 -14.47 12.45 -3.76
CA ILE A 339 -15.40 11.45 -3.23
C ILE A 339 -15.89 11.85 -1.84
N MET A 340 -15.01 12.33 -0.96
CA MET A 340 -15.37 12.78 0.38
C MET A 340 -16.37 13.94 0.34
N ALA A 341 -16.20 14.90 -0.57
CA ALA A 341 -17.17 15.97 -0.77
C ALA A 341 -18.56 15.40 -1.15
N SER A 342 -18.61 14.47 -2.10
CA SER A 342 -19.87 13.82 -2.51
C SER A 342 -20.52 13.01 -1.38
N PHE A 343 -19.73 12.28 -0.57
CA PHE A 343 -20.27 11.54 0.58
C PHE A 343 -20.86 12.46 1.66
N TYR A 344 -20.24 13.61 1.89
CA TYR A 344 -20.80 14.59 2.82
C TYR A 344 -22.02 15.32 2.28
N GLU A 345 -22.12 15.49 0.96
CA GLU A 345 -23.30 16.06 0.31
C GLU A 345 -24.51 15.14 0.49
N ILE A 346 -24.37 13.85 0.16
CA ILE A 346 -25.45 12.87 0.34
C ILE A 346 -25.79 12.61 1.82
N SER A 347 -24.84 12.86 2.74
CA SER A 347 -25.07 12.77 4.18
C SER A 347 -25.57 14.08 4.82
N GLY A 348 -25.74 15.16 4.04
CA GLY A 348 -26.28 16.45 4.49
C GLY A 348 -25.34 17.32 5.33
N ASN A 349 -24.02 17.08 5.31
CA ASN A 349 -23.04 17.87 6.07
C ASN A 349 -22.34 18.92 5.18
N PHE A 350 -23.06 20.00 4.87
CA PHE A 350 -22.57 21.06 3.97
C PHE A 350 -21.26 21.74 4.40
N PRO A 351 -20.96 21.99 5.69
CA PRO A 351 -19.66 22.50 6.10
C PRO A 351 -18.49 21.59 5.66
N LYS A 352 -18.68 20.27 5.73
CA LYS A 352 -17.68 19.31 5.26
C LYS A 352 -17.60 19.25 3.74
N VAL A 353 -18.71 19.42 3.03
CA VAL A 353 -18.71 19.54 1.56
C VAL A 353 -17.77 20.67 1.13
N LEU A 354 -17.93 21.88 1.69
CA LEU A 354 -17.09 23.02 1.37
C LEU A 354 -15.60 22.76 1.69
N LEU A 355 -15.32 22.10 2.82
CA LEU A 355 -13.97 21.73 3.21
C LEU A 355 -13.30 20.81 2.16
N TYR A 356 -13.94 19.69 1.82
CA TYR A 356 -13.34 18.72 0.89
C TYR A 356 -13.35 19.21 -0.56
N GLN A 357 -14.31 20.06 -0.95
CA GLN A 357 -14.25 20.78 -2.22
C GLN A 357 -13.02 21.70 -2.29
N SER A 358 -12.73 22.45 -1.21
CA SER A 358 -11.52 23.28 -1.17
C SER A 358 -10.24 22.45 -1.31
N TRP A 359 -10.19 21.26 -0.70
CA TRP A 359 -9.06 20.34 -0.83
C TRP A 359 -8.96 19.72 -2.23
N TYR A 360 -10.09 19.43 -2.87
CA TYR A 360 -10.14 18.98 -4.26
C TYR A 360 -9.56 20.03 -5.22
N GLU A 361 -9.96 21.30 -5.08
CA GLU A 361 -9.41 22.41 -5.87
C GLU A 361 -7.91 22.59 -5.66
N MET A 362 -7.44 22.49 -4.40
CA MET A 362 -6.01 22.54 -4.09
C MET A 362 -5.24 21.37 -4.71
N ALA A 363 -5.82 20.18 -4.76
CA ALA A 363 -5.18 19.00 -5.35
C ALA A 363 -5.14 19.08 -6.89
N LYS A 364 -6.21 19.57 -7.54
CA LYS A 364 -6.21 19.89 -8.98
C LYS A 364 -5.11 20.89 -9.33
N LEU A 365 -4.98 21.94 -8.52
CA LEU A 365 -3.93 22.92 -8.70
C LEU A 365 -2.53 22.30 -8.58
N SER A 366 -2.31 21.43 -7.60
CA SER A 366 -1.03 20.71 -7.46
C SER A 366 -0.68 19.92 -8.72
N LEU A 367 -1.64 19.17 -9.27
CA LEU A 367 -1.47 18.43 -10.52
C LEU A 367 -1.14 19.34 -11.71
N LYS A 368 -1.79 20.50 -11.80
CA LYS A 368 -1.55 21.50 -12.85
C LYS A 368 -0.17 22.17 -12.74
N VAL A 369 0.26 22.49 -11.52
CA VAL A 369 1.49 23.28 -11.28
C VAL A 369 2.75 22.43 -11.26
N ILE A 370 2.67 21.24 -10.67
CA ILE A 370 3.84 20.40 -10.38
C ILE A 370 4.03 19.30 -11.42
N HIS A 371 2.93 18.76 -11.94
CA HIS A 371 2.96 17.52 -12.69
C HIS A 371 2.72 17.73 -14.18
N TRP A 372 1.83 18.66 -14.56
CA TRP A 372 1.49 18.88 -15.96
C TRP A 372 2.65 19.47 -16.76
N ASN A 373 3.00 18.82 -17.87
CA ASN A 373 4.00 19.30 -18.81
C ASN A 373 3.32 19.87 -20.06
N GLU A 374 3.43 21.19 -20.25
CA GLU A 374 2.82 21.89 -21.38
C GLU A 374 3.44 21.58 -22.74
N THR A 375 4.66 21.07 -22.80
CA THR A 375 5.27 20.68 -24.08
C THR A 375 4.76 19.32 -24.51
N ASP A 376 4.78 18.36 -23.58
CA ASP A 376 4.50 16.97 -23.87
C ASP A 376 3.00 16.64 -23.80
N GLY A 377 2.21 17.43 -23.07
CA GLY A 377 0.77 17.18 -22.89
C GLY A 377 0.47 15.98 -22.00
N ILE A 378 1.32 15.71 -21.00
CA ILE A 378 1.17 14.61 -20.05
C ILE A 378 1.65 15.04 -18.65
N TRP A 379 1.21 14.34 -17.61
CA TRP A 379 1.68 14.58 -16.25
C TRP A 379 2.92 13.74 -15.92
N TYR A 380 3.96 14.33 -15.34
CA TYR A 380 5.15 13.64 -14.87
C TYR A 380 5.27 13.64 -13.35
N ASP A 381 6.05 12.72 -12.80
CA ASP A 381 6.60 12.92 -11.46
C ASP A 381 7.55 14.13 -11.46
N TYR A 382 7.71 14.79 -10.31
CA TYR A 382 8.59 15.95 -10.17
C TYR A 382 9.79 15.62 -9.28
N ASP A 383 11.00 15.92 -9.75
CA ASP A 383 12.25 15.74 -9.01
C ASP A 383 12.57 16.99 -8.19
N LEU A 384 12.47 16.90 -6.86
CA LEU A 384 12.71 18.02 -5.95
C LEU A 384 14.15 18.54 -5.98
N GLU A 385 15.13 17.64 -6.06
CA GLU A 385 16.54 18.03 -6.02
C GLU A 385 16.95 18.70 -7.33
N LYS A 386 16.47 18.17 -8.46
CA LYS A 386 16.76 18.72 -9.79
C LYS A 386 15.81 19.84 -10.21
N LYS A 387 14.73 20.06 -9.46
CA LYS A 387 13.68 21.06 -9.71
C LYS A 387 13.12 20.99 -11.14
N ARG A 388 12.78 19.77 -11.59
CA ARG A 388 12.23 19.53 -12.94
C ARG A 388 11.42 18.24 -13.00
N HIS A 389 10.59 18.12 -14.03
CA HIS A 389 9.89 16.87 -14.34
C HIS A 389 10.86 15.71 -14.59
N SER A 390 10.48 14.52 -14.11
CA SER A 390 11.08 13.26 -14.53
C SER A 390 10.46 12.88 -15.88
N ASN A 391 11.06 13.37 -16.97
CA ASN A 391 10.58 13.21 -18.36
C ASN A 391 10.68 11.77 -18.90
N ARG A 392 10.24 10.77 -18.12
CA ARG A 392 10.16 9.38 -18.52
C ARG A 392 8.76 8.88 -18.24
N TYR A 393 8.21 8.17 -19.21
CA TYR A 393 6.87 7.61 -19.07
C TYR A 393 6.84 6.40 -18.14
N TYR A 394 5.87 6.41 -17.23
CA TYR A 394 5.39 5.35 -16.36
C TYR A 394 3.85 5.40 -16.39
N ILE A 395 3.16 4.28 -16.17
CA ILE A 395 1.68 4.26 -16.25
C ILE A 395 1.01 5.24 -15.26
N SER A 396 1.70 5.59 -14.17
CA SER A 396 1.26 6.60 -13.20
C SER A 396 1.01 7.98 -13.85
N ASN A 397 1.69 8.31 -14.95
CA ASN A 397 1.52 9.56 -15.69
C ASN A 397 0.10 9.72 -16.27
N ALA A 398 -0.60 8.61 -16.52
CA ALA A 398 -1.98 8.62 -16.98
C ALA A 398 -3.00 8.60 -15.82
N LEU A 399 -2.56 8.47 -14.56
CA LEU A 399 -3.49 8.38 -13.44
C LEU A 399 -4.34 9.64 -13.21
N PRO A 400 -3.84 10.88 -13.42
CA PRO A 400 -4.69 12.07 -13.33
C PRO A 400 -5.88 12.06 -14.31
N LEU A 401 -5.74 11.40 -15.47
CA LEU A 401 -6.83 11.18 -16.41
C LEU A 401 -7.91 10.26 -15.81
N TYR A 402 -7.50 9.13 -15.20
CA TYR A 402 -8.41 8.24 -14.49
C TYR A 402 -9.09 8.94 -13.31
N ALA A 403 -8.33 9.72 -12.54
CA ALA A 403 -8.81 10.46 -11.38
C ALA A 403 -9.81 11.58 -11.74
N LYS A 404 -9.82 12.02 -13.01
CA LYS A 404 -10.52 13.22 -13.49
C LYS A 404 -10.17 14.45 -12.65
N CYS A 405 -8.89 14.61 -12.37
CA CYS A 405 -8.35 15.64 -11.49
C CYS A 405 -7.67 16.74 -12.29
N TYR A 406 -8.45 17.37 -13.16
CA TYR A 406 -8.13 18.53 -13.98
C TYR A 406 -9.38 19.42 -14.04
N ASP A 407 -9.33 20.58 -14.68
CA ASP A 407 -10.47 21.50 -14.74
C ASP A 407 -11.68 20.78 -15.39
N ASP A 408 -12.87 20.80 -14.76
CA ASP A 408 -13.99 19.91 -15.16
C ASP A 408 -14.54 20.23 -16.57
N GLU A 409 -14.36 21.46 -17.04
CA GLU A 409 -14.71 21.92 -18.40
C GLU A 409 -13.55 21.75 -19.42
N ASP A 410 -12.40 21.23 -18.99
CA ASP A 410 -11.20 21.08 -19.82
C ASP A 410 -11.28 19.80 -20.66
N GLU A 411 -11.74 19.96 -21.90
CA GLU A 411 -11.69 18.92 -22.92
C GLU A 411 -10.29 18.79 -23.54
N ILE A 412 -9.42 19.80 -23.45
CA ILE A 412 -8.13 19.82 -24.14
C ILE A 412 -7.14 18.85 -23.47
N THR A 413 -7.03 18.90 -22.15
CA THR A 413 -6.08 18.11 -21.37
C THR A 413 -6.21 16.60 -21.60
N PRO A 414 -7.42 15.99 -21.55
CA PRO A 414 -7.64 14.58 -21.88
C PRO A 414 -7.18 14.21 -23.28
N HIS A 415 -7.48 15.04 -24.29
CA HIS A 415 -7.10 14.78 -25.67
C HIS A 415 -5.58 14.84 -25.85
N ARG A 416 -4.91 15.82 -25.23
CA ARG A 416 -3.44 15.93 -25.28
C ARG A 416 -2.75 14.73 -24.64
N ALA A 417 -3.25 14.28 -23.49
CA ALA A 417 -2.74 13.08 -22.83
C ALA A 417 -2.97 11.84 -23.71
N TYR A 418 -4.14 11.69 -24.32
CA TYR A 418 -4.42 10.61 -25.26
C TYR A 418 -3.48 10.63 -26.47
N ASP A 419 -3.24 11.79 -27.07
CA ASP A 419 -2.33 11.95 -28.21
C ASP A 419 -0.89 11.57 -27.84
N TYR A 420 -0.42 12.00 -26.66
CA TYR A 420 0.87 11.58 -26.13
C TYR A 420 0.96 10.05 -26.02
N LEU A 421 -0.05 9.41 -25.40
CA LEU A 421 -0.08 7.95 -25.23
C LEU A 421 -0.11 7.23 -26.58
N LYS A 422 -0.90 7.72 -27.54
CA LYS A 422 -0.98 7.16 -28.90
C LYS A 422 0.37 7.21 -29.60
N VAL A 423 1.07 8.35 -29.54
CA VAL A 423 2.42 8.48 -30.13
C VAL A 423 3.42 7.59 -29.39
N PHE A 424 3.40 7.57 -28.06
CA PHE A 424 4.31 6.77 -27.25
C PHE A 424 4.16 5.27 -27.53
N PHE A 425 2.94 4.73 -27.51
CA PHE A 425 2.71 3.30 -27.76
C PHE A 425 2.95 2.92 -29.23
N ASN A 426 2.63 3.79 -30.20
CA ASN A 426 2.93 3.50 -31.60
C ASN A 426 4.45 3.53 -31.90
N SER A 427 5.21 4.36 -31.21
CA SER A 427 6.68 4.46 -31.40
C SER A 427 7.48 3.46 -30.56
N SER A 428 6.95 3.04 -29.40
CA SER A 428 7.69 2.23 -28.42
C SER A 428 7.23 0.77 -28.33
N PHE A 429 5.98 0.45 -28.68
CA PHE A 429 5.40 -0.90 -28.54
C PHE A 429 5.35 -1.70 -29.85
N LEU A 430 5.35 -1.05 -31.03
CA LEU A 430 5.29 -1.74 -32.33
C LEU A 430 6.59 -2.42 -32.78
N ASN A 431 7.67 -2.37 -32.00
CA ASN A 431 8.87 -3.18 -32.25
C ASN A 431 8.82 -4.60 -31.64
N TYR A 432 7.72 -4.99 -31.00
CA TYR A 432 7.44 -6.39 -30.66
C TYR A 432 6.25 -6.92 -31.47
N ARG A 433 6.35 -6.88 -32.80
CA ARG A 433 5.69 -7.87 -33.66
C ARG A 433 6.51 -9.15 -33.60
N TYR A 434 6.29 -9.99 -32.60
CA TYR A 434 6.47 -11.45 -32.60
C TYR A 434 6.16 -11.94 -31.19
N LEU A 435 4.98 -12.56 -31.02
CA LEU A 435 4.75 -13.83 -30.32
C LEU A 435 3.34 -14.32 -30.65
#